data_AF-A0A2S9GJ43-F1
#
_entry.id   AF-A0A2S9GJ43-F1
#
_cell.length_a   1.000
_cell.length_b   1.000
_cell.length_c   1.000
_cell.angle_alpha   90.00
_cell.angle_beta   90.00
_cell.angle_gamma   90.00
#
_symmetry.space_group_name_H-M   'P 1'
#
loop_
_entity.id
_entity.type
_entity.pdbx_description
1 polymer ?
#
loop_
_entity_poly.entity_id
_entity_poly.type
_entity_poly.pdbx_seq_one_letter_code
_entity_poly.pdbx_strand_id
1 'polypeptide(L)' 'RAYDTEIQRWVDAVRTGGTTGIYTDGPTAWDGYAAAAVCAAGVESLETGLPVDVQLADRP' A
#
# COMPACT_ATOMS: atom_id res chain seq x y z
N ARG A 1 -6.91 7.22 17.03
CA ARG A 1 -7.64 7.95 15.95
C ARG A 1 -7.33 7.42 14.56
N ALA A 2 -6.07 7.35 14.11
CA ALA A 2 -5.74 6.77 12.80
C ALA A 2 -6.22 5.31 12.66
N TYR A 3 -5.84 4.44 13.62
CA TYR A 3 -6.29 3.05 13.71
C TYR A 3 -7.83 2.92 13.75
N ASP A 4 -8.51 3.75 14.54
CA ASP A 4 -9.98 3.70 14.61
C ASP A 4 -10.63 4.07 13.26
N THR A 5 -10.04 5.04 12.56
CA THR A 5 -10.56 5.55 11.28
C THR A 5 -10.35 4.54 10.15
N GLU A 6 -9.16 3.95 10.04
CA GLU A 6 -8.88 2.98 8.98
C GLU A 6 -9.75 1.73 9.13
N ILE A 7 -9.97 1.25 10.36
CA ILE A 7 -10.81 0.08 10.61
C ILE A 7 -12.27 0.42 10.30
N GLN A 8 -12.77 1.59 10.75
CA GLN A 8 -14.14 1.99 10.47
C GLN A 8 -14.41 2.10 8.96
N ARG A 9 -13.48 2.72 8.20
CA ARG A 9 -13.59 2.84 6.74
C ARG A 9 -13.65 1.48 6.04
N TRP A 10 -12.79 0.54 6.46
CA TRP A 10 -12.83 -0.82 5.91
C TRP A 10 -14.15 -1.52 6.23
N VAL A 11 -14.65 -1.43 7.46
CA VAL A 11 -15.95 -2.02 7.85
C VAL A 11 -17.10 -1.46 7.01
N ASP A 12 -17.11 -0.14 6.79
CA ASP A 12 -18.16 0.52 6.00
C ASP A 12 -18.11 0.10 4.52
N ALA A 13 -16.90 -0.06 3.96
CA ALA A 13 -16.71 -0.57 2.60
C ALA A 13 -17.21 -2.01 2.46
N VAL A 14 -16.83 -2.91 3.38
CA VAL A 14 -17.31 -4.30 3.37
C VAL A 14 -18.84 -4.37 3.50
N ARG A 15 -19.43 -3.55 4.38
CA ARG A 15 -20.88 -3.51 4.60
C ARG A 15 -21.66 -3.09 3.35
N THR A 16 -21.13 -2.14 2.59
CA THR A 16 -21.80 -1.59 1.39
C THR A 16 -21.38 -2.30 0.10
N GLY A 17 -20.33 -3.12 0.12
CA GLY A 17 -19.72 -3.76 -1.04
C GLY A 17 -20.67 -4.61 -1.88
N GLY A 18 -21.68 -5.24 -1.27
CA GLY A 18 -22.71 -5.97 -2.03
C GLY A 18 -23.53 -5.11 -2.99
N THR A 19 -23.65 -3.81 -2.71
CA THR A 19 -24.36 -2.84 -3.56
C THR A 19 -23.41 -2.06 -4.44
N THR A 20 -22.22 -1.70 -3.94
CA THR A 20 -21.26 -0.84 -4.65
C THR A 20 -20.29 -1.61 -5.53
N GLY A 21 -20.12 -2.91 -5.31
CA GLY A 21 -19.05 -3.73 -5.91
C GLY A 21 -17.66 -3.43 -5.34
N ILE A 22 -17.54 -2.55 -4.35
CA ILE A 22 -16.27 -2.13 -3.74
C ILE A 22 -16.25 -2.56 -2.29
N TYR A 23 -15.33 -3.47 -1.93
CA TYR A 23 -15.25 -4.08 -0.60
C TYR A 23 -14.08 -3.58 0.26
N THR A 24 -13.33 -2.60 -0.25
CA THR A 24 -12.13 -2.06 0.39
C THR A 24 -12.14 -0.55 0.31
N ASP A 25 -11.75 0.12 1.40
CA ASP A 25 -11.49 1.56 1.42
C ASP A 25 -10.21 1.82 2.23
N GLY A 26 -9.11 2.08 1.54
CA GLY A 26 -7.78 2.23 2.12
C GLY A 26 -6.65 1.81 1.16
N PRO A 27 -5.41 1.72 1.67
CA PRO A 27 -4.29 1.20 0.91
C PRO A 27 -4.58 -0.20 0.37
N THR A 28 -4.14 -0.42 -0.86
CA THR A 28 -4.31 -1.67 -1.60
C THR A 28 -3.05 -2.53 -1.54
N ALA A 29 -3.14 -3.75 -2.07
CA ALA A 29 -1.96 -4.60 -2.24
C ALA A 29 -0.86 -3.91 -3.07
N TRP A 30 -1.23 -3.04 -4.01
CA TRP A 30 -0.27 -2.27 -4.80
C TRP A 30 0.55 -1.31 -3.93
N ASP A 31 -0.09 -0.63 -2.98
CA ASP A 31 0.59 0.30 -2.07
C ASP A 31 1.58 -0.45 -1.16
N GLY A 32 1.23 -1.68 -0.75
CA GLY A 32 2.14 -2.58 -0.04
C GLY A 32 3.32 -3.04 -0.90
N TYR A 33 3.09 -3.38 -2.17
CA TYR A 33 4.15 -3.72 -3.12
C TYR A 33 5.12 -2.54 -3.34
N ALA A 34 4.60 -1.34 -3.59
CA ALA A 34 5.41 -0.15 -3.79
C ALA A 34 6.25 0.17 -2.54
N ALA A 35 5.66 0.06 -1.34
CA ALA A 35 6.40 0.22 -0.08
C ALA A 35 7.53 -0.81 0.05
N ALA A 36 7.28 -2.07 -0.29
CA ALA A 36 8.31 -3.12 -0.26
C ALA A 36 9.45 -2.85 -1.25
N ALA A 37 9.15 -2.40 -2.47
CA ALA A 37 10.15 -2.04 -3.48
C ALA A 37 11.04 -0.86 -3.02
N VAL A 38 10.43 0.16 -2.42
CA VAL A 38 11.17 1.29 -1.82
C VAL A 38 12.07 0.80 -0.68
N CYS A 39 11.55 -0.05 0.22
CA CYS A 39 12.35 -0.61 1.31
C CYS A 39 13.55 -1.42 0.79
N ALA A 40 13.37 -2.22 -0.26
CA ALA A 40 14.45 -3.00 -0.86
C ALA A 40 15.57 -2.09 -1.41
N ALA A 41 15.22 -1.07 -2.21
CA ALA A 41 16.18 -0.10 -2.72
C ALA A 41 16.86 0.72 -1.60
N GLY A 42 16.11 1.02 -0.52
CA GLY A 42 16.65 1.69 0.66
C GLY A 42 17.70 0.86 1.40
N VAL A 43 17.49 -0.45 1.52
CA VAL A 43 18.49 -1.37 2.10
C VAL A 43 19.73 -1.44 1.21
N GLU A 44 19.57 -1.57 -0.09
CA GLU A 44 20.71 -1.57 -1.03
C GLU A 44 21.51 -0.26 -0.98
N SER A 45 20.81 0.88 -0.91
CA SER A 45 21.44 2.19 -0.76
C SER A 45 22.22 2.32 0.55
N LEU A 46 21.67 1.79 1.65
CA LEU A 46 22.34 1.76 2.95
C LEU A 46 23.62 0.91 2.91
N GLU A 47 23.58 -0.25 2.26
CA GLU A 47 24.72 -1.16 2.15
C GLU A 47 25.83 -0.63 1.23
N THR A 48 25.45 0.03 0.13
CA THR A 48 26.39 0.52 -0.89
C THR A 48 26.86 1.96 -0.66
N GLY A 49 26.10 2.76 0.08
CA GLY A 49 26.33 4.20 0.25
C GLY A 49 26.02 5.02 -1.00
N LEU A 50 25.37 4.44 -2.01
CA LEU A 50 25.06 5.09 -3.29
C LEU A 50 23.55 5.29 -3.46
N PRO A 51 23.13 6.28 -4.28
CA PRO A 51 21.75 6.37 -4.73
C PRO A 51 21.35 5.11 -5.54
N VAL A 52 20.16 4.57 -5.25
CA VAL A 52 19.58 3.40 -5.94
C VAL A 52 18.20 3.76 -6.48
N ASP A 53 17.95 3.46 -7.76
CA ASP A 53 16.65 3.69 -8.38
C ASP A 53 15.61 2.67 -7.93
N VAL A 54 14.45 3.14 -7.47
CA VAL A 54 13.33 2.27 -7.12
C VAL A 54 12.66 1.77 -8.39
N GLN A 55 12.75 0.45 -8.63
CA GLN A 55 12.09 -0.20 -9.76
C GLN A 55 10.68 -0.63 -9.36
N LEU A 56 9.67 -0.12 -10.07
CA LEU A 56 8.27 -0.50 -9.90
C LEU A 56 7.74 -1.09 -11.20
N ALA A 57 6.93 -2.15 -11.10
CA ALA A 57 6.10 -2.58 -12.21
C ALA A 57 5.06 -1.50 -12.56
N ASP A 58 4.47 -1.61 -13.75
CA ASP A 58 3.29 -0.81 -14.09
C ASP A 58 2.14 -1.15 -13.15
N ARG A 59 1.40 -0.13 -12.73
CA ARG A 59 0.23 -0.33 -11.88
C ARG A 59 -0.88 -1.05 -12.68
N PRO A 60 -1.49 -2.11 -12.13
CA PRO A 60 -2.61 -2.80 -12.75
C PRO A 60 -3.85 -1.93 -12.96
#